data_AF-A0A2H3J809-F1
#
_entry.id   AF-A0A2H3J809-F1
#
_cell.length_a   1.000
_cell.length_b   1.000
_cell.length_c   1.000
_cell.angle_alpha   90.00
_cell.angle_beta   90.00
_cell.angle_gamma   90.00
#
_symmetry.space_group_name_H-M   'P 1'
#
loop_
_entity.id
_entity.type
_entity.pdbx_description
1 polymer ?
#
loop_
_entity_poly.entity_id
_entity_poly.type
_entity_poly.pdbx_seq_one_letter_code
_entity_poly.pdbx_strand_id
1 'polypeptide(L)'
;MSTTVLSVPKPLRQFFALFPLYTHAPVPSPYTAGAITNATLWVYSPKNENSELEDLLSSDVECLKWQAYLALRGLSDIYVRWDVKQDGAIDGRLPNLHVPSKDGEPGGELLAVHSIPDWVDGTLGDGPGDLEGYVNEVARDESRAWVSLMEGNVHAALTLSQPAPSLLHNLLMPFPAKHRPLETMLNPPPAPLTGISSLLPAYGAHVDRNAVALQYREAIASLSERLGTDKWFLGSAEPTALDALVFAYLHCILHSRDNLIRQEVSRRVNLVAWEHRVQAQVRAAFRRCPAVPSTSRRQAL
;
A
#
# COMPACT_ATOMS: atom_id res chain seq x y z
N MET A 1 18.42 -10.29 33.29
CA MET A 1 19.85 -10.55 32.98
C MET A 1 20.40 -9.29 32.33
N SER A 2 21.18 -8.50 33.09
CA SER A 2 21.65 -7.18 32.65
C SER A 2 22.90 -7.32 31.78
N THR A 3 22.79 -6.98 30.50
CA THR A 3 23.92 -6.92 29.58
C THR A 3 24.73 -5.65 29.86
N THR A 4 25.80 -5.79 30.63
CA THR A 4 26.81 -4.74 30.81
C THR A 4 27.56 -4.53 29.50
N VAL A 5 27.25 -3.44 28.81
CA VAL A 5 28.00 -2.99 27.63
C VAL A 5 29.31 -2.36 28.14
N LEU A 6 30.43 -3.09 28.04
CA LEU A 6 31.77 -2.57 28.33
C LEU A 6 32.10 -1.45 27.32
N SER A 7 32.00 -0.20 27.78
CA SER A 7 32.34 0.97 26.96
C SER A 7 33.85 1.16 26.94
N VAL A 8 34.43 1.28 25.73
CA VAL A 8 35.87 1.42 25.54
C VAL A 8 36.37 2.73 26.17
N PRO A 9 37.45 2.71 26.98
CA PRO A 9 38.02 3.91 27.56
C PRO A 9 38.37 4.97 26.50
N LYS A 10 38.09 6.25 26.79
CA LYS A 10 38.36 7.39 25.92
C LYS A 10 39.75 7.40 25.24
N PRO A 11 40.89 7.10 25.91
CA PRO A 11 42.19 7.13 25.25
C PRO A 11 42.33 6.06 24.15
N LEU A 12 41.76 4.88 24.35
CA LEU A 12 41.75 3.82 23.34
C LEU A 12 40.87 4.23 22.15
N ARG A 13 39.70 4.85 22.40
CA ARG A 13 38.84 5.38 21.34
C ARG A 13 39.54 6.46 20.50
N GLN A 14 40.35 7.31 21.13
CA GLN A 14 41.16 8.33 20.44
C GLN A 14 42.27 7.70 19.60
N PHE A 15 42.97 6.69 20.12
CA PHE A 15 44.00 5.98 19.36
C PHE A 15 43.42 5.29 18.13
N PHE A 16 42.28 4.61 18.25
CA PHE A 16 41.61 3.96 17.11
C PHE A 16 41.00 4.95 16.11
N ALA A 17 40.68 6.18 16.52
CA ALA A 17 40.22 7.23 15.60
C ALA A 17 41.33 7.75 14.66
N LEU A 18 42.61 7.43 14.93
CA LEU A 18 43.72 7.72 14.02
C LEU A 18 43.76 6.77 12.81
N PHE A 19 42.98 5.71 12.83
CA PHE A 19 42.82 4.78 11.72
C PHE A 19 41.46 5.01 11.05
N PRO A 20 41.37 4.94 9.71
CA PRO A 20 42.43 4.58 8.76
C PRO A 20 43.43 5.72 8.50
N LEU A 21 44.69 5.36 8.19
CA LEU A 21 45.76 6.32 7.90
C LEU A 21 45.54 7.10 6.59
N TYR A 22 44.74 6.55 5.67
CA TYR A 22 44.38 7.17 4.41
C TYR A 22 43.00 6.68 3.96
N THR A 23 42.12 7.61 3.60
CA THR A 23 40.78 7.33 3.06
C THR A 23 40.76 7.73 1.59
N HIS A 24 40.51 6.76 0.72
CA HIS A 24 40.34 7.04 -0.71
C HIS A 24 39.03 7.80 -0.98
N ALA A 25 39.02 8.60 -2.04
CA ALA A 25 37.79 9.19 -2.55
C ALA A 25 36.78 8.10 -2.96
N PRO A 26 35.46 8.36 -2.89
CA PRO A 26 34.45 7.42 -3.34
C PRO A 26 34.69 6.98 -4.79
N VAL A 27 34.62 5.68 -5.04
CA VAL A 27 34.75 5.14 -6.40
C VAL A 27 33.48 5.50 -7.19
N PRO A 28 33.58 6.22 -8.31
CA PRO A 28 32.41 6.55 -9.12
C PRO A 28 31.82 5.26 -9.70
N SER A 29 30.57 4.97 -9.36
CA SER A 29 29.81 3.85 -9.93
C SER A 29 28.97 4.36 -11.10
N PRO A 30 28.90 3.65 -12.23
CA PRO A 30 27.91 3.95 -13.26
C PRO A 30 26.47 3.68 -12.77
N TYR A 31 26.32 2.97 -11.64
CA TYR A 31 25.04 2.63 -11.00
C TYR A 31 24.79 3.46 -9.74
N THR A 32 25.12 4.75 -9.77
CA THR A 32 24.76 5.65 -8.67
C THR A 32 23.26 5.96 -8.74
N ALA A 33 22.56 5.79 -7.62
CA ALA A 33 21.16 6.17 -7.51
C ALA A 33 21.00 7.67 -7.82
N GLY A 34 20.00 8.02 -8.64
CA GLY A 34 19.67 9.40 -8.92
C GLY A 34 19.26 10.14 -7.64
N ALA A 35 19.53 11.45 -7.59
CA ALA A 35 19.09 12.28 -6.48
C ALA A 35 17.56 12.29 -6.40
N ILE A 36 17.01 12.04 -5.21
CA ILE A 36 15.56 12.06 -4.99
C ILE A 36 15.13 13.49 -4.69
N THR A 37 14.45 14.11 -5.65
CA THR A 37 14.00 15.50 -5.54
C THR A 37 12.59 15.62 -4.95
N ASN A 38 11.71 14.68 -5.30
CA ASN A 38 10.31 14.67 -4.87
C ASN A 38 9.99 13.34 -4.20
N ALA A 39 8.98 13.36 -3.32
CA ALA A 39 8.44 12.14 -2.73
C ALA A 39 7.97 11.19 -3.85
N THR A 40 8.45 9.95 -3.80
CA THR A 40 8.23 8.93 -4.83
C THR A 40 7.67 7.66 -4.20
N LEU A 41 6.44 7.31 -4.52
CA LEU A 41 5.78 6.10 -4.04
C LEU A 41 6.11 4.91 -4.95
N TRP A 42 6.55 3.82 -4.33
CA TRP A 42 6.83 2.55 -4.99
C TRP A 42 5.59 1.68 -4.91
N VAL A 43 5.05 1.25 -6.04
CA VAL A 43 3.76 0.56 -6.13
C VAL A 43 3.81 -0.64 -7.08
N TYR A 44 2.80 -1.51 -7.01
CA TYR A 44 2.57 -2.49 -8.07
C TYR A 44 2.14 -1.82 -9.38
N SER A 45 2.51 -2.44 -10.49
CA SER A 45 2.17 -1.97 -11.84
C SER A 45 0.68 -1.67 -11.99
N PRO A 46 0.30 -0.57 -12.65
CA PRO A 46 -1.07 -0.28 -13.06
C PRO A 46 -1.68 -1.41 -13.92
N LYS A 47 -3.02 -1.52 -13.93
CA LYS A 47 -3.73 -2.59 -14.66
C LYS A 47 -3.76 -2.38 -16.17
N ASN A 48 -3.83 -1.13 -16.62
CA ASN A 48 -3.99 -0.77 -18.02
C ASN A 48 -2.74 -0.05 -18.53
N GLU A 49 -1.95 -0.73 -19.36
CA GLU A 49 -0.83 -0.12 -20.11
C GLU A 49 -1.31 0.56 -21.41
N ASN A 50 -2.57 0.99 -21.50
CA ASN A 50 -3.07 1.66 -22.69
C ASN A 50 -2.44 3.06 -22.80
N SER A 51 -1.63 3.27 -23.85
CA SER A 51 -0.82 4.48 -24.08
C SER A 51 -1.57 5.82 -24.15
N GLU A 52 -2.90 5.84 -24.27
CA GLU A 52 -3.66 7.09 -24.47
C GLU A 52 -3.96 7.85 -23.17
N LEU A 53 -3.97 7.17 -22.02
CA LEU A 53 -4.21 7.74 -20.69
C LEU A 53 -3.30 7.00 -19.73
N GLU A 54 -2.12 7.55 -19.39
CA GLU A 54 -1.20 6.93 -18.42
C GLU A 54 -1.96 6.62 -17.11
N ASP A 55 -2.29 5.35 -16.90
CA ASP A 55 -2.90 4.88 -15.66
C ASP A 55 -1.77 4.85 -14.62
N LEU A 56 -1.90 5.68 -13.58
CA LEU A 56 -0.92 5.78 -12.49
C LEU A 56 -1.39 5.03 -11.24
N LEU A 57 -2.62 4.51 -11.26
CA LEU A 57 -3.22 3.86 -10.11
C LEU A 57 -2.76 2.40 -10.06
N SER A 58 -2.31 1.98 -8.88
CA SER A 58 -1.80 0.64 -8.70
C SER A 58 -2.90 -0.41 -8.87
N SER A 59 -2.53 -1.60 -9.37
CA SER A 59 -3.43 -2.75 -9.43
C SER A 59 -3.70 -3.39 -8.06
N ASP A 60 -2.81 -3.15 -7.09
CA ASP A 60 -2.88 -3.70 -5.74
C ASP A 60 -3.64 -2.77 -4.78
N VAL A 61 -4.44 -3.38 -3.90
CA VAL A 61 -5.30 -2.66 -2.96
C VAL A 61 -4.48 -1.89 -1.92
N GLU A 62 -3.39 -2.47 -1.40
CA GLU A 62 -2.61 -1.80 -0.37
C GLU A 62 -1.85 -0.61 -0.94
N CYS A 63 -1.26 -0.77 -2.12
CA CYS A 63 -0.61 0.33 -2.84
C CYS A 63 -1.61 1.45 -3.13
N LEU A 64 -2.79 1.12 -3.63
CA LEU A 64 -3.81 2.10 -3.97
C LEU A 64 -4.40 2.79 -2.74
N LYS A 65 -4.52 2.08 -1.60
CA LYS A 65 -4.90 2.67 -0.32
C LYS A 65 -3.95 3.79 0.07
N TRP A 66 -2.64 3.56 -0.03
CA TRP A 66 -1.65 4.58 0.32
C TRP A 66 -1.54 5.68 -0.73
N GLN A 67 -1.77 5.39 -2.01
CA GLN A 67 -1.95 6.43 -3.03
C GLN A 67 -3.11 7.36 -2.66
N ALA A 68 -4.27 6.77 -2.36
CA ALA A 68 -5.45 7.53 -1.98
C ALA A 68 -5.25 8.31 -0.68
N TYR A 69 -4.63 7.70 0.33
CA TYR A 69 -4.33 8.34 1.60
C TYR A 69 -3.51 9.64 1.40
N LEU A 70 -2.41 9.57 0.64
CA LEU A 70 -1.56 10.72 0.37
C LEU A 70 -2.34 11.84 -0.36
N ALA A 71 -3.08 11.47 -1.41
CA ALA A 71 -3.85 12.43 -2.20
C ALA A 71 -5.01 13.08 -1.42
N LEU A 72 -5.69 12.29 -0.59
CA LEU A 72 -6.83 12.76 0.21
C LEU A 72 -6.39 13.64 1.38
N ARG A 73 -5.17 13.42 1.92
CA ARG A 73 -4.53 14.34 2.87
C ARG A 73 -4.04 15.64 2.21
N GLY A 74 -4.24 15.81 0.90
CA GLY A 74 -3.94 17.05 0.18
C GLY A 74 -2.52 17.14 -0.37
N LEU A 75 -1.73 16.06 -0.31
CA LEU A 75 -0.42 16.04 -0.95
C LEU A 75 -0.56 15.89 -2.47
N SER A 76 0.30 16.60 -3.20
CA SER A 76 0.30 16.63 -4.67
C SER A 76 1.74 16.60 -5.20
N ASP A 77 1.90 16.36 -6.51
CA ASP A 77 3.20 16.26 -7.18
C ASP A 77 4.09 15.11 -6.65
N ILE A 78 3.44 14.02 -6.24
CA ILE A 78 4.12 12.80 -5.78
C ILE A 78 4.43 11.95 -7.02
N TYR A 79 5.67 11.51 -7.14
CA TYR A 79 6.04 10.58 -8.19
C TYR A 79 5.60 9.15 -7.87
N VAL A 80 5.30 8.37 -8.90
CA VAL A 80 4.98 6.96 -8.79
C VAL A 80 5.95 6.17 -9.65
N ARG A 81 6.42 5.04 -9.11
CA ARG A 81 7.25 4.07 -9.83
C ARG A 81 6.82 2.63 -9.51
N TRP A 82 6.97 1.76 -10.50
CA TRP A 82 6.62 0.34 -10.42
C TRP A 82 7.66 -0.57 -11.08
N ASP A 83 8.86 -0.04 -11.33
CA ASP A 83 10.03 -0.78 -11.81
C ASP A 83 10.71 -1.59 -10.70
N VAL A 84 10.45 -1.25 -9.43
CA VAL A 84 10.95 -1.98 -8.26
C VAL A 84 9.95 -3.06 -7.87
N LYS A 85 10.42 -4.31 -7.79
CA LYS A 85 9.64 -5.44 -7.28
C LYS A 85 9.61 -5.45 -5.75
N GLN A 86 8.64 -6.16 -5.17
CA GLN A 86 8.51 -6.33 -3.72
C GLN A 86 9.80 -6.81 -3.01
N ASP A 87 10.66 -7.59 -3.68
CA ASP A 87 11.92 -8.07 -3.09
C ASP A 87 12.94 -6.95 -2.86
N GLY A 88 12.81 -5.82 -3.57
CA GLY A 88 13.60 -4.61 -3.37
C GLY A 88 12.97 -3.62 -2.39
N ALA A 89 11.78 -3.93 -1.86
CA ALA A 89 11.06 -3.10 -0.92
C ALA A 89 11.47 -3.43 0.53
N ILE A 90 11.26 -2.48 1.45
CA ILE A 90 11.42 -2.69 2.89
C ILE A 90 10.46 -3.81 3.33
N ASP A 91 10.98 -4.74 4.14
CA ASP A 91 10.27 -5.93 4.61
C ASP A 91 9.75 -6.85 3.50
N GLY A 92 10.26 -6.69 2.27
CA GLY A 92 9.78 -7.45 1.11
C GLY A 92 8.35 -7.10 0.71
N ARG A 93 7.87 -5.88 1.04
CA ARG A 93 6.47 -5.48 0.86
C ARG A 93 6.33 -4.07 0.29
N LEU A 94 5.50 -3.96 -0.75
CA LEU A 94 5.03 -2.69 -1.29
C LEU A 94 3.71 -2.26 -0.60
N PRO A 95 3.41 -0.95 -0.52
CA PRO A 95 4.21 0.16 -1.03
C PRO A 95 5.31 0.64 -0.07
N ASN A 96 6.29 1.37 -0.60
CA ASN A 96 7.22 2.18 0.20
C ASN A 96 7.25 3.60 -0.33
N LEU A 97 7.52 4.57 0.54
CA LEU A 97 7.60 5.97 0.18
C LEU A 97 9.06 6.43 0.23
N HIS A 98 9.60 6.85 -0.90
CA HIS A 98 10.96 7.36 -0.99
C HIS A 98 10.94 8.88 -0.97
N VAL A 99 11.50 9.48 0.08
CA VAL A 99 11.45 10.93 0.32
C VAL A 99 12.85 11.53 0.21
N PRO A 100 12.97 12.83 -0.13
CA PRO A 100 14.25 13.52 -0.09
C PRO A 100 14.84 13.50 1.34
N SER A 101 16.14 13.26 1.46
CA SER A 101 16.80 13.21 2.77
C SER A 101 16.86 14.60 3.40
N LYS A 102 16.58 14.68 4.71
CA LYS A 102 16.73 15.91 5.49
C LYS A 102 18.20 16.37 5.59
N ASP A 103 19.12 15.40 5.53
CA ASP A 103 20.56 15.63 5.68
C ASP A 103 21.25 16.02 4.35
N GLY A 104 20.47 16.18 3.27
CA GLY A 104 20.98 16.55 1.94
C GLY A 104 21.67 15.40 1.19
N GLU A 105 21.60 14.17 1.74
CA GLU A 105 22.10 12.97 1.07
C GLU A 105 21.29 12.70 -0.22
N PRO A 106 21.97 12.52 -1.37
CA PRO A 106 21.28 12.38 -2.66
C PRO A 106 20.39 11.12 -2.72
N GLY A 107 20.71 10.09 -1.93
CA GLY A 107 19.99 8.82 -1.93
C GLY A 107 18.58 8.87 -1.33
N GLY A 108 18.20 9.97 -0.66
CA GLY A 108 16.90 10.06 0.02
C GLY A 108 16.73 9.10 1.20
N GLU A 109 15.55 9.11 1.81
CA GLU A 109 15.13 8.18 2.86
C GLU A 109 13.97 7.32 2.35
N LEU A 110 14.08 6.00 2.49
CA LEU A 110 13.01 5.08 2.13
C LEU A 110 12.20 4.71 3.37
N LEU A 111 10.91 5.00 3.32
CA LEU A 111 9.97 4.81 4.42
C LEU A 111 9.11 3.57 4.19
N ALA A 112 9.01 2.75 5.23
CA ALA A 112 8.07 1.64 5.29
C ALA A 112 6.63 2.15 5.44
N VAL A 113 5.66 1.28 5.13
CA VAL A 113 4.22 1.58 5.21
C VAL A 113 3.79 2.24 6.53
N HIS A 114 4.29 1.73 7.65
CA HIS A 114 3.90 2.21 8.98
C HIS A 114 4.42 3.61 9.31
N SER A 115 5.45 4.09 8.61
CA SER A 115 6.04 5.42 8.81
C SER A 115 5.46 6.48 7.86
N ILE A 116 4.60 6.10 6.91
CA ILE A 116 3.98 7.04 5.97
C ILE A 116 3.11 8.07 6.70
N PRO A 117 2.20 7.71 7.64
CA PRO A 117 1.38 8.68 8.36
C PRO A 117 2.22 9.74 9.09
N ASP A 118 3.23 9.31 9.84
CA ASP A 118 4.12 10.20 10.59
C ASP A 118 4.83 11.20 9.67
N TRP A 119 5.25 10.74 8.49
CA TRP A 119 5.87 11.61 7.49
C TRP A 119 4.87 12.62 6.89
N VAL A 120 3.64 12.19 6.63
CA VAL A 120 2.58 13.08 6.12
C VAL A 120 2.27 14.17 7.14
N ASP A 121 2.08 13.79 8.40
CA ASP A 121 1.78 14.73 9.48
C ASP A 121 2.94 15.71 9.70
N GLY A 122 4.19 15.23 9.63
CA GLY A 122 5.37 16.08 9.67
C GLY A 122 5.52 17.03 8.47
N THR A 123 4.96 16.68 7.31
CA THR A 123 5.01 17.49 6.09
C THR A 123 3.92 18.56 6.06
N LEU A 124 2.71 18.21 6.52
CA LEU A 124 1.58 19.13 6.56
C LEU A 124 1.60 20.06 7.78
N GLY A 125 2.34 19.71 8.83
CA GLY A 125 2.45 20.50 10.06
C GLY A 125 1.17 20.51 10.92
N ASP A 126 0.10 19.91 10.41
CA ASP A 126 -1.17 19.68 11.07
C ASP A 126 -1.48 18.19 10.95
N GLY A 127 -1.34 17.47 12.06
CA GLY A 127 -1.86 16.12 12.16
C GLY A 127 -3.39 16.16 11.99
N PRO A 128 -4.06 15.05 11.68
CA PRO A 128 -5.50 15.04 11.40
C PRO A 128 -6.38 15.27 12.66
N GLY A 129 -5.81 15.88 13.71
CA GLY A 129 -6.35 15.98 15.06
C GLY A 129 -6.47 14.62 15.75
N ASP A 130 -6.89 14.64 17.02
CA ASP A 130 -7.15 13.43 17.82
C ASP A 130 -8.25 12.52 17.21
N LEU A 131 -9.04 13.07 16.29
CA LEU A 131 -10.15 12.40 15.63
C LEU A 131 -9.82 11.93 14.21
N GLU A 132 -8.60 12.07 13.71
CA GLU A 132 -8.19 11.54 12.39
C GLU A 132 -9.08 11.99 11.21
N GLY A 133 -9.67 13.19 11.30
CA GLY A 133 -10.63 13.71 10.32
C GLY A 133 -12.10 13.26 10.52
N TYR A 134 -12.38 12.38 11.48
CA TYR A 134 -13.75 11.95 11.82
C TYR A 134 -14.51 13.03 12.59
N VAL A 135 -15.84 13.04 12.42
CA VAL A 135 -16.73 14.02 13.07
C VAL A 135 -16.78 13.87 14.60
N ASN A 136 -16.65 12.65 15.11
CA ASN A 136 -16.69 12.33 16.54
C ASN A 136 -16.00 10.98 16.84
N GLU A 137 -15.78 10.69 18.12
CA GLU A 137 -15.17 9.42 18.57
C GLU A 137 -16.00 8.19 18.17
N VAL A 138 -17.33 8.31 18.15
CA VAL A 138 -18.23 7.22 17.75
C VAL A 138 -18.00 6.83 16.29
N ALA A 139 -17.85 7.80 15.39
CA ALA A 139 -17.51 7.57 14.00
C ALA A 139 -16.11 6.96 13.87
N ARG A 140 -15.14 7.41 14.67
CA ARG A 140 -13.80 6.80 14.69
C ARG A 140 -13.88 5.31 15.07
N ASP A 141 -14.67 4.96 16.09
CA ASP A 141 -14.84 3.57 16.51
C ASP A 141 -15.65 2.75 15.50
N GLU A 142 -16.68 3.34 14.89
CA GLU A 142 -17.44 2.74 13.79
C GLU A 142 -16.53 2.43 12.59
N SER A 143 -15.58 3.33 12.29
CA SER A 143 -14.64 3.16 11.17
C SER A 143 -13.83 1.87 11.28
N ARG A 144 -13.46 1.44 12.51
CA ARG A 144 -12.72 0.19 12.74
C ARG A 144 -13.53 -1.04 12.34
N ALA A 145 -14.84 -1.03 12.57
CA ALA A 145 -15.72 -2.11 12.13
C ALA A 145 -15.79 -2.17 10.59
N TRP A 146 -15.88 -1.01 9.93
CA TRP A 146 -15.82 -0.93 8.48
C TRP A 146 -14.47 -1.38 7.91
N VAL A 147 -13.36 -1.00 8.53
CA VAL A 147 -12.02 -1.48 8.14
C VAL A 147 -11.95 -3.01 8.23
N SER A 148 -12.44 -3.60 9.33
CA SER A 148 -12.50 -5.06 9.47
C SER A 148 -13.39 -5.73 8.41
N LEU A 149 -14.51 -5.10 8.04
CA LEU A 149 -15.41 -5.62 7.01
C LEU A 149 -14.75 -5.61 5.62
N MET A 150 -14.03 -4.53 5.30
CA MET A 150 -13.33 -4.35 4.03
C MET A 150 -12.12 -5.29 3.93
N GLU A 151 -11.27 -5.35 4.96
CA GLU A 151 -10.08 -6.20 4.98
C GLU A 151 -10.40 -7.70 5.18
N GLY A 152 -11.61 -8.02 5.67
CA GLY A 152 -12.09 -9.39 5.82
C GLY A 152 -12.90 -9.85 4.61
N ASN A 153 -14.22 -9.58 4.63
CA ASN A 153 -15.18 -10.15 3.69
C ASN A 153 -14.94 -9.66 2.24
N VAL A 154 -14.69 -8.36 2.08
CA VAL A 154 -14.49 -7.77 0.75
C VAL A 154 -13.15 -8.19 0.15
N HIS A 155 -12.08 -8.18 0.95
CA HIS A 155 -10.77 -8.67 0.52
C HIS A 155 -10.80 -10.16 0.16
N ALA A 156 -11.47 -10.99 0.97
CA ALA A 156 -11.59 -12.42 0.69
C ALA A 156 -12.31 -12.68 -0.64
N ALA A 157 -13.41 -11.97 -0.91
CA ALA A 157 -14.12 -12.06 -2.18
C ALA A 157 -13.28 -11.59 -3.36
N LEU A 158 -12.55 -10.48 -3.22
CA LEU A 158 -11.65 -9.97 -4.26
C LEU A 158 -10.52 -10.98 -4.55
N THR A 159 -9.90 -11.54 -3.53
CA THR A 159 -8.81 -12.53 -3.69
C THR A 159 -9.31 -13.82 -4.33
N LEU A 160 -10.52 -14.29 -3.99
CA LEU A 160 -11.17 -15.43 -4.65
C LEU A 160 -11.53 -15.18 -6.12
N SER A 161 -11.74 -13.93 -6.51
CA SER A 161 -12.05 -13.54 -7.89
C SER A 161 -10.82 -13.49 -8.81
N GLN A 162 -9.61 -13.47 -8.24
CA GLN A 162 -8.39 -13.42 -9.03
C GLN A 162 -8.14 -14.77 -9.73
N PRO A 163 -7.65 -14.77 -10.98
CA PRO A 163 -7.38 -16.01 -11.70
C PRO A 163 -6.29 -16.81 -10.99
N ALA A 164 -6.52 -18.12 -10.81
CA ALA A 164 -5.51 -18.99 -10.23
C ALA A 164 -4.22 -18.95 -11.09
N PRO A 165 -3.02 -18.86 -10.47
CA PRO A 165 -1.78 -18.89 -11.21
C PRO A 165 -1.66 -20.20 -11.98
N SER A 166 -1.19 -20.12 -13.23
CA SER A 166 -1.01 -21.32 -14.06
C SER A 166 0.05 -22.24 -13.45
N LEU A 167 -0.09 -23.56 -13.63
CA LEU A 167 0.85 -24.54 -13.09
C LEU A 167 2.30 -24.28 -13.56
N LEU A 168 2.46 -23.85 -14.82
CA LEU A 168 3.76 -23.46 -15.37
C LEU A 168 4.34 -22.22 -14.66
N HIS A 169 3.51 -21.25 -14.32
CA HIS A 169 3.94 -20.06 -13.58
C HIS A 169 4.46 -20.44 -12.19
N ASN A 170 3.76 -21.34 -11.49
CA ASN A 170 4.19 -21.82 -10.18
C ASN A 170 5.47 -22.66 -10.23
N LEU A 171 5.72 -23.37 -11.35
CA LEU A 171 6.94 -24.15 -11.54
C LEU A 171 8.16 -23.28 -11.92
N LEU A 172 7.93 -22.19 -12.65
CA LEU A 172 8.98 -21.29 -13.13
C LEU A 172 9.35 -20.17 -12.14
N MET A 173 8.50 -19.89 -11.14
CA MET A 173 8.75 -18.86 -10.13
C MET A 173 9.22 -19.49 -8.81
N PRO A 174 10.54 -19.46 -8.49
CA PRO A 174 11.08 -20.10 -7.29
C PRO A 174 10.64 -19.42 -5.98
N PHE A 175 10.14 -18.19 -6.05
CA PHE A 175 9.64 -17.42 -4.91
C PHE A 175 8.29 -16.79 -5.26
N PRO A 176 7.16 -17.48 -5.02
CA PRO A 176 5.85 -16.88 -5.21
C PRO A 176 5.67 -15.71 -4.24
N ALA A 177 4.95 -14.67 -4.67
CA ALA A 177 4.58 -13.57 -3.79
C ALA A 177 3.84 -14.12 -2.55
N LYS A 178 4.27 -13.69 -1.36
CA LYS A 178 3.67 -14.12 -0.09
C LYS A 178 2.33 -13.39 0.08
N HIS A 179 1.23 -14.02 -0.33
CA HIS A 179 -0.11 -13.52 -0.03
C HIS A 179 -0.56 -13.99 1.35
N ARG A 180 -1.35 -13.15 2.03
CA ARG A 180 -2.04 -13.56 3.27
C ARG A 180 -2.99 -14.72 2.92
N PRO A 181 -2.97 -15.83 3.67
CA PRO A 181 -3.87 -16.96 3.40
C PRO A 181 -5.33 -16.54 3.61
N LEU A 182 -6.19 -16.88 2.65
CA LEU A 182 -7.62 -16.50 2.64
C LEU A 182 -8.33 -16.87 3.94
N GLU A 183 -7.95 -17.99 4.53
CA GLU A 183 -8.54 -18.53 5.74
C GLU A 183 -8.33 -17.60 6.95
N THR A 184 -7.26 -16.79 6.95
CA THR A 184 -6.98 -15.82 8.02
C THR A 184 -7.74 -14.51 7.88
N MET A 185 -8.40 -14.28 6.76
CA MET A 185 -9.17 -13.05 6.48
C MET A 185 -10.65 -13.20 6.83
N LEU A 186 -11.16 -14.44 6.86
CA LEU A 186 -12.57 -14.69 7.10
C LEU A 186 -12.91 -14.53 8.59
N ASN A 187 -14.04 -13.87 8.85
CA ASN A 187 -14.58 -13.74 10.20
C ASN A 187 -16.02 -14.27 10.23
N PRO A 188 -16.29 -15.42 10.89
CA PRO A 188 -15.36 -16.26 11.64
C PRO A 188 -14.37 -17.04 10.74
N PRO A 189 -13.20 -17.45 11.26
CA PRO A 189 -12.25 -18.25 10.50
C PRO A 189 -12.87 -19.63 10.19
N PRO A 190 -12.57 -20.24 9.02
CA PRO A 190 -13.15 -21.52 8.63
C PRO A 190 -12.67 -22.64 9.56
N ALA A 191 -13.56 -23.57 9.93
CA ALA A 191 -13.16 -24.76 10.68
C ALA A 191 -12.06 -25.54 9.90
N PRO A 192 -10.95 -25.99 10.52
CA PRO A 192 -10.68 -26.14 11.97
C PRO A 192 -9.98 -24.94 12.66
N LEU A 193 -9.88 -23.77 12.03
CA LEU A 193 -9.21 -22.59 12.60
C LEU A 193 -9.99 -21.90 13.74
N THR A 194 -11.19 -22.39 14.08
CA THR A 194 -12.00 -21.95 15.22
C THR A 194 -11.49 -22.50 16.58
N GLY A 195 -10.30 -23.09 16.63
CA GLY A 195 -9.70 -23.67 17.84
C GLY A 195 -8.34 -23.06 18.19
N ILE A 196 -8.08 -22.88 19.49
CA ILE A 196 -6.84 -22.36 20.13
C ILE A 196 -5.53 -23.15 19.84
N SER A 197 -5.50 -24.05 18.85
CA SER A 197 -4.41 -25.03 18.66
C SER A 197 -3.77 -25.07 17.26
N SER A 198 -3.94 -24.06 16.40
CA SER A 198 -3.37 -24.09 15.04
C SER A 198 -1.88 -23.70 15.03
N LEU A 199 -1.02 -24.58 15.54
CA LEU A 199 0.44 -24.54 15.37
C LEU A 199 0.90 -25.19 14.06
N LEU A 200 -0.02 -25.76 13.28
CA LEU A 200 0.23 -26.38 11.98
C LEU A 200 -0.56 -25.65 10.89
N PRO A 201 0.04 -25.38 9.71
CA PRO A 201 -0.66 -24.78 8.58
C PRO A 201 -1.84 -25.66 8.16
N ALA A 202 -2.99 -25.04 7.93
CA ALA A 202 -4.23 -25.74 7.62
C ALA A 202 -4.11 -26.53 6.31
N TYR A 203 -4.12 -27.87 6.39
CA TYR A 203 -4.29 -28.73 5.23
C TYR A 203 -5.78 -29.07 5.10
N GLY A 204 -6.43 -28.62 4.02
CA GLY A 204 -7.83 -28.98 3.72
C GLY A 204 -8.93 -28.09 4.28
N ALA A 205 -8.64 -26.83 4.65
CA ALA A 205 -9.69 -25.86 4.98
C ALA A 205 -10.56 -25.59 3.74
N HIS A 206 -11.85 -25.92 3.80
CA HIS A 206 -12.77 -25.69 2.70
C HIS A 206 -13.44 -24.32 2.87
N VAL A 207 -12.97 -23.33 2.12
CA VAL A 207 -13.62 -22.01 2.07
C VAL A 207 -14.91 -22.12 1.26
N ASP A 208 -16.06 -21.92 1.91
CA ASP A 208 -17.35 -21.85 1.21
C ASP A 208 -17.45 -20.54 0.41
N ARG A 209 -17.23 -20.65 -0.91
CA ARG A 209 -17.30 -19.53 -1.84
C ARG A 209 -18.67 -18.86 -1.86
N ASN A 210 -19.74 -19.60 -1.62
CA ASN A 210 -21.10 -19.04 -1.62
C ASN A 210 -21.33 -18.19 -0.38
N ALA A 211 -20.84 -18.63 0.78
CA ALA A 211 -20.88 -17.85 2.01
C ALA A 211 -20.09 -16.55 1.87
N VAL A 212 -18.87 -16.59 1.31
CA VAL A 212 -18.06 -15.38 1.06
C VAL A 212 -18.76 -14.44 0.07
N ALA A 213 -19.37 -14.99 -1.00
CA ALA A 213 -20.12 -14.18 -1.95
C ALA A 213 -21.35 -13.51 -1.32
N LEU A 214 -22.07 -14.19 -0.43
CA LEU A 214 -23.21 -13.61 0.30
C LEU A 214 -22.74 -12.49 1.24
N GLN A 215 -21.72 -12.76 2.06
CA GLN A 215 -21.12 -11.78 2.98
C GLN A 215 -20.60 -10.54 2.24
N TYR A 216 -19.99 -10.73 1.06
CA TYR A 216 -19.57 -9.64 0.20
C TYR A 216 -20.76 -8.79 -0.28
N ARG A 217 -21.84 -9.42 -0.75
CA ARG A 217 -23.03 -8.70 -1.22
C ARG A 217 -23.69 -7.88 -0.11
N GLU A 218 -23.76 -8.45 1.09
CA GLU A 218 -24.24 -7.76 2.29
C GLU A 218 -23.32 -6.61 2.69
N ALA A 219 -22.00 -6.82 2.66
CA ALA A 219 -21.02 -5.78 2.96
C ALA A 219 -21.10 -4.58 2.00
N ILE A 220 -21.23 -4.84 0.69
CA ILE A 220 -21.36 -3.77 -0.31
C ILE A 220 -22.74 -3.11 -0.25
N ALA A 221 -23.80 -3.84 0.15
CA ALA A 221 -25.10 -3.25 0.44
C ALA A 221 -25.04 -2.27 1.62
N SER A 222 -24.52 -2.72 2.75
CA SER A 222 -24.41 -1.91 3.96
C SER A 222 -23.49 -0.71 3.77
N LEU A 223 -22.39 -0.87 3.02
CA LEU A 223 -21.49 0.22 2.67
C LEU A 223 -22.21 1.30 1.84
N SER A 224 -23.03 0.89 0.87
CA SER A 224 -23.84 1.81 0.06
C SER A 224 -24.87 2.54 0.89
N GLU A 225 -25.58 1.84 1.78
CA GLU A 225 -26.53 2.47 2.70
C GLU A 225 -25.84 3.45 3.64
N ARG A 226 -24.66 3.09 4.15
CA ARG A 226 -23.91 3.92 5.09
C ARG A 226 -23.35 5.19 4.46
N LEU A 227 -22.96 5.14 3.18
CA LEU A 227 -22.58 6.33 2.41
C LEU A 227 -23.81 7.20 2.13
N GLY A 228 -24.94 6.60 1.76
CA GLY A 228 -26.17 7.32 1.45
C GLY A 228 -25.93 8.42 0.42
N THR A 229 -26.10 9.67 0.85
CA THR A 229 -25.85 10.90 0.07
C THR A 229 -24.65 11.70 0.58
N ASP A 230 -23.90 11.17 1.54
CA ASP A 230 -22.79 11.88 2.17
C ASP A 230 -21.60 12.03 1.21
N LYS A 231 -20.86 13.12 1.39
CA LYS A 231 -19.64 13.38 0.61
C LYS A 231 -18.50 12.43 1.00
N TRP A 232 -18.36 12.12 2.27
CA TRP A 232 -17.33 11.22 2.80
C TRP A 232 -17.99 10.23 3.75
N PHE A 233 -17.35 9.09 3.96
CA PHE A 233 -17.88 8.10 4.87
C PHE A 233 -18.00 8.66 6.29
N LEU A 234 -19.03 8.19 6.99
CA LEU A 234 -19.35 8.56 8.37
C LEU A 234 -19.75 10.03 8.59
N GLY A 235 -20.17 10.73 7.53
CA GLY A 235 -20.58 12.13 7.62
C GLY A 235 -19.42 13.10 7.91
N SER A 236 -18.18 12.65 7.67
CA SER A 236 -16.98 13.44 7.90
C SER A 236 -16.91 14.63 6.94
N ALA A 237 -16.41 15.78 7.42
CA ALA A 237 -16.27 16.98 6.58
C ALA A 237 -15.13 16.83 5.55
N GLU A 238 -14.07 16.13 5.96
CA GLU A 238 -12.85 15.88 5.22
C GLU A 238 -12.69 14.37 4.97
N PRO A 239 -11.92 13.97 3.94
CA PRO A 239 -11.66 12.56 3.68
C PRO A 239 -10.81 11.93 4.77
N THR A 240 -11.14 10.70 5.12
CA THR A 240 -10.51 9.94 6.20
C THR A 240 -9.66 8.79 5.67
N ALA A 241 -8.91 8.12 6.55
CA ALA A 241 -8.19 6.90 6.20
C ALA A 241 -9.14 5.77 5.75
N LEU A 242 -10.38 5.74 6.26
CA LEU A 242 -11.41 4.81 5.81
C LEU A 242 -11.78 5.08 4.35
N ASP A 243 -11.97 6.34 3.96
CA ASP A 243 -12.26 6.70 2.56
C ASP A 243 -11.15 6.21 1.61
N ALA A 244 -9.88 6.34 2.01
CA ALA A 244 -8.75 5.83 1.24
C ALA A 244 -8.80 4.29 1.08
N LEU A 245 -9.12 3.56 2.15
CA LEU A 245 -9.26 2.10 2.11
C LEU A 245 -10.44 1.68 1.23
N VAL A 246 -11.60 2.31 1.40
CA VAL A 246 -12.81 1.98 0.64
C VAL A 246 -12.60 2.26 -0.84
N PHE A 247 -12.00 3.40 -1.18
CA PHE A 247 -11.64 3.72 -2.56
C PHE A 247 -10.76 2.64 -3.17
N ALA A 248 -9.72 2.19 -2.46
CA ALA A 248 -8.81 1.18 -2.98
C ALA A 248 -9.54 -0.13 -3.35
N TYR A 249 -10.43 -0.62 -2.47
CA TYR A 249 -11.21 -1.81 -2.76
C TYR A 249 -12.21 -1.60 -3.90
N LEU A 250 -13.01 -0.52 -3.85
CA LEU A 250 -14.02 -0.26 -4.87
C LEU A 250 -13.39 -0.10 -6.25
N HIS A 251 -12.28 0.64 -6.35
CA HIS A 251 -11.54 0.80 -7.58
C HIS A 251 -11.00 -0.54 -8.11
N CYS A 252 -10.38 -1.35 -7.24
CA CYS A 252 -9.86 -2.66 -7.63
C CYS A 252 -10.98 -3.62 -8.09
N ILE A 253 -12.15 -3.58 -7.46
CA ILE A 253 -13.34 -4.39 -7.82
C ILE A 253 -13.95 -3.92 -9.13
N LEU A 254 -14.15 -2.61 -9.32
CA LEU A 254 -14.71 -2.03 -10.54
C LEU A 254 -13.83 -2.32 -11.75
N HIS A 255 -12.52 -2.43 -11.55
CA HIS A 255 -11.54 -2.82 -12.57
C HIS A 255 -11.15 -4.29 -12.48
N SER A 256 -11.95 -5.15 -11.83
CA SER A 256 -11.74 -6.60 -11.84
C SER A 256 -12.28 -7.23 -13.12
N ARG A 257 -11.65 -8.31 -13.57
CA ARG A 257 -12.12 -9.11 -14.72
C ARG A 257 -13.37 -9.91 -14.37
N ASP A 258 -13.57 -10.25 -13.10
CA ASP A 258 -14.75 -10.98 -12.65
C ASP A 258 -16.00 -10.08 -12.69
N ASN A 259 -16.97 -10.50 -13.50
CA ASN A 259 -18.22 -9.79 -13.69
C ASN A 259 -19.09 -9.83 -12.43
N LEU A 260 -19.01 -10.87 -11.60
CA LEU A 260 -19.91 -11.05 -10.46
C LEU A 260 -19.66 -9.99 -9.38
N ILE A 261 -18.42 -9.88 -8.91
CA ILE A 261 -18.06 -8.89 -7.90
C ILE A 261 -18.20 -7.47 -8.45
N ARG A 262 -17.85 -7.26 -9.73
CA ARG A 262 -17.95 -5.95 -10.38
C ARG A 262 -19.40 -5.48 -10.48
N GLN A 263 -20.31 -6.35 -10.93
CA GLN A 263 -21.72 -6.01 -11.09
C GLN A 263 -22.38 -5.59 -9.77
N GLU A 264 -21.99 -6.19 -8.65
CA GLU A 264 -22.54 -5.80 -7.34
C GLU A 264 -22.23 -4.33 -7.01
N VAL A 265 -21.00 -3.88 -7.22
CA VAL A 265 -20.66 -2.46 -7.03
C VAL A 265 -21.29 -1.60 -8.13
N SER A 266 -21.23 -2.03 -9.39
CA SER A 266 -21.75 -1.24 -10.53
C SER A 266 -23.25 -0.97 -10.46
N ARG A 267 -24.04 -1.82 -9.78
CA ARG A 267 -25.48 -1.60 -9.57
C ARG A 267 -25.77 -0.47 -8.56
N ARG A 268 -24.80 -0.10 -7.73
CA ARG A 268 -24.94 0.92 -6.67
C ARG A 268 -24.37 2.24 -7.16
N VAL A 269 -25.24 3.07 -7.71
CA VAL A 269 -24.88 4.32 -8.41
C VAL A 269 -24.13 5.30 -7.50
N ASN A 270 -24.51 5.38 -6.23
CA ASN A 270 -23.83 6.23 -5.25
C ASN A 270 -22.36 5.82 -5.04
N LEU A 271 -22.06 4.52 -4.92
CA LEU A 271 -20.69 4.02 -4.77
C LEU A 271 -19.86 4.28 -6.02
N VAL A 272 -20.41 4.06 -7.21
CA VAL A 272 -19.71 4.30 -8.48
C VAL A 272 -19.43 5.79 -8.69
N ALA A 273 -20.42 6.65 -8.43
CA ALA A 273 -20.25 8.10 -8.55
C ALA A 273 -19.23 8.63 -7.53
N TRP A 274 -19.26 8.09 -6.30
CA TRP A 274 -18.29 8.41 -5.27
C TRP A 274 -16.89 7.97 -5.67
N GLU A 275 -16.72 6.74 -6.16
CA GLU A 275 -15.42 6.20 -6.57
C GLU A 275 -14.82 7.03 -7.71
N HIS A 276 -15.59 7.35 -8.75
CA HIS A 276 -15.10 8.14 -9.88
C HIS A 276 -14.64 9.55 -9.46
N ARG A 277 -15.35 10.18 -8.52
CA ARG A 277 -14.94 11.48 -7.96
C ARG A 277 -13.62 11.36 -7.20
N VAL A 278 -13.50 10.37 -6.33
CA VAL A 278 -12.27 10.13 -5.57
C VAL A 278 -11.12 9.76 -6.51
N GLN A 279 -11.37 8.93 -7.52
CA GLN A 279 -10.40 8.55 -8.54
C GLN A 279 -9.79 9.77 -9.23
N ALA A 280 -10.61 10.75 -9.62
CA ALA A 280 -10.13 11.97 -10.25
C ALA A 280 -9.21 12.77 -9.31
N GLN A 281 -9.57 12.87 -8.03
CA GLN A 281 -8.74 13.55 -7.02
C GLN A 281 -7.42 12.81 -6.77
N VAL A 282 -7.47 11.48 -6.62
CA VAL A 282 -6.28 10.65 -6.40
C VAL A 282 -5.35 10.73 -7.61
N ARG A 283 -5.87 10.57 -8.82
CA ARG A 283 -5.06 10.63 -10.05
C ARG A 283 -4.37 11.98 -10.23
N ALA A 284 -5.03 13.08 -9.87
CA ALA A 284 -4.47 14.42 -9.98
C ALA A 284 -3.25 14.67 -9.06
N ALA A 285 -3.11 13.91 -7.98
CA ALA A 285 -2.01 14.05 -7.04
C ALA A 285 -0.68 13.43 -7.53
N PHE A 286 -0.75 12.49 -8.48
CA PHE A 286 0.40 11.67 -8.87
C PHE A 286 0.93 11.98 -10.27
N ARG A 287 2.24 11.78 -10.43
CA ARG A 287 2.94 11.86 -11.72
C ARG A 287 3.84 10.65 -11.88
N ARG A 288 4.11 10.26 -13.12
CA ARG A 288 5.11 9.22 -13.39
C ARG A 288 6.51 9.75 -13.03
N CYS A 289 7.30 8.95 -12.31
CA CYS A 289 8.70 9.27 -12.09
C CYS A 289 9.41 9.39 -13.45
N PRO A 290 10.12 10.49 -13.74
CA PRO A 290 10.87 10.62 -14.99
C PRO A 290 11.88 9.48 -15.08
N ALA A 291 11.96 8.84 -16.25
CA ALA A 291 12.97 7.83 -16.49
C ALA A 291 14.36 8.47 -16.37
N VAL A 292 15.23 7.88 -15.56
CA VAL A 292 16.64 8.28 -15.53
C VAL A 292 17.19 8.05 -16.95
N PRO A 293 17.72 9.07 -17.65
CA PRO A 293 18.26 8.89 -18.98
C PRO A 293 19.39 7.87 -18.88
N SER A 294 19.20 6.70 -19.50
CA SER A 294 20.26 5.72 -19.58
C SER A 294 21.36 6.32 -20.45
N THR A 295 22.49 6.65 -19.84
CA THR A 295 23.69 7.08 -20.57
C THR A 295 24.23 5.87 -21.33
N SER A 296 23.58 5.53 -22.44
CA SER A 296 24.02 4.48 -23.36
C SER A 296 25.33 4.92 -24.02
N ARG A 297 26.43 4.39 -23.48
CA ARG A 297 27.49 3.71 -24.22
C ARG A 297 27.79 4.29 -25.61
N ARG A 298 28.55 5.38 -25.67
CA ARG A 298 29.43 5.69 -26.80
C ARG A 298 30.71 6.31 -26.29
N GLN A 299 31.75 5.48 -26.14
CA GLN A 299 33.15 5.78 -26.52
C GLN A 299 34.03 4.63 -26.02
N ALA A 300 34.25 3.67 -26.90
CA ALA A 300 35.43 2.83 -26.93
C ALA A 300 35.67 2.48 -28.40
N LEU A 301 36.36 3.40 -29.09
CA LEU A 301 37.27 3.09 -30.18
C LEU A 301 38.67 3.39 -29.65
#